data_AF-A0A380EIL7-F1
#
_entry.id   AF-A0A380EIL7-F1
#
_cell.length_a   1.000
_cell.length_b   1.000
_cell.length_c   1.000
_cell.angle_alpha   90.00
_cell.angle_beta   90.00
_cell.angle_gamma   90.00
#
_symmetry.space_group_name_H-M   'P 1'
#
loop_
_entity.id
_entity.type
_entity.pdbx_description
1 polymer ?
#
loop_
_entity_poly.entity_id
_entity_poly.type
_entity_poly.pdbx_seq_one_letter_code
_entity_poly.pdbx_strand_id
1 'polypeptide(L)'
;MYAYVKGKLTHLYPTHVVVETAGVGYEIQTPNSYRFQKHLDHEVLIHTSLIVREDAQLLYGFSSEEEKDMFLSLIKVTGIGPKSALAI
;
A
#
# COMPACT_ATOMS: atom_id res chain seq x y z
N MET A 1 11.41 -2.94 -8.65
CA MET A 1 10.40 -3.16 -7.59
C MET A 1 10.40 -1.96 -6.67
N TYR A 2 9.24 -1.45 -6.27
CA TYR A 2 9.13 -0.28 -5.39
C TYR A 2 9.16 -0.73 -3.93
N ALA A 3 10.22 -0.35 -3.19
CA ALA A 3 10.37 -0.73 -1.79
C ALA A 3 9.47 0.12 -0.86
N TYR A 4 9.37 1.40 -1.18
CA TYR A 4 8.51 2.39 -0.55
C TYR A 4 8.19 3.50 -1.55
N VAL A 5 7.17 4.30 -1.23
CA VAL A 5 6.86 5.56 -1.91
C VAL A 5 6.88 6.67 -0.85
N LYS A 6 7.63 7.74 -1.14
CA LYS A 6 7.70 8.93 -0.30
C LYS A 6 7.15 10.13 -1.09
N GLY A 7 6.17 10.83 -0.53
CA GLY A 7 5.51 11.95 -1.19
C GLY A 7 4.35 12.53 -0.39
N LYS A 8 3.57 13.42 -1.00
CA LYS A 8 2.41 14.05 -0.37
C LYS A 8 1.20 13.12 -0.42
N LEU A 9 0.53 12.88 0.70
CA LEU A 9 -0.77 12.18 0.70
C LEU A 9 -1.85 13.14 0.18
N THR A 10 -2.37 12.88 -1.01
CA THR A 10 -3.32 13.79 -1.67
C THR A 10 -4.77 13.34 -1.53
N HIS A 11 -5.02 12.02 -1.52
CA HIS A 11 -6.37 11.47 -1.43
C HIS A 11 -6.43 10.27 -0.49
N LEU A 12 -7.57 10.13 0.17
CA LEU A 12 -7.86 9.02 1.07
C LEU A 12 -9.21 8.41 0.67
N TYR A 13 -9.19 7.13 0.32
CA TYR A 13 -10.38 6.35 -0.06
C TYR A 13 -10.53 5.17 0.90
N PRO A 14 -11.70 4.50 0.96
CA PRO A 14 -11.90 3.40 1.92
C PRO A 14 -10.92 2.23 1.77
N THR A 15 -10.42 1.95 0.56
CA THR A 15 -9.55 0.79 0.27
C THR A 15 -8.11 1.14 -0.03
N HIS A 16 -7.83 2.41 -0.33
CA HIS A 16 -6.53 2.84 -0.82
C HIS A 16 -6.29 4.32 -0.53
N VAL A 17 -5.05 4.73 -0.74
CA VAL A 17 -4.62 6.13 -0.66
C VAL A 17 -3.90 6.53 -1.93
N VAL A 18 -3.82 7.83 -2.19
CA VAL A 18 -3.01 8.38 -3.29
C VAL A 18 -1.86 9.18 -2.71
N VAL A 19 -0.63 8.78 -3.05
CA VAL A 19 0.60 9.50 -2.71
C VAL A 19 1.17 10.10 -3.98
N GLU A 20 1.29 11.43 -4.01
CA GLU A 20 1.92 12.14 -5.11
C GLU A 20 3.41 12.34 -4.85
N THR A 21 4.26 11.95 -5.80
CA THR A 21 5.69 12.27 -5.80
C THR A 21 6.14 12.59 -7.22
N ALA A 22 6.91 13.67 -7.37
CA ALA A 22 7.37 14.18 -8.67
C ALA A 22 6.23 14.38 -9.71
N GLY A 23 5.06 14.82 -9.27
CA GLY A 23 3.89 15.06 -10.14
C GLY A 23 3.14 13.80 -10.59
N VAL A 24 3.46 12.63 -10.03
CA VAL A 24 2.76 11.36 -10.31
C VAL A 24 2.04 10.88 -9.05
N GLY A 25 0.73 10.66 -9.17
CA GLY A 25 -0.10 10.06 -8.12
C GLY A 25 -0.06 8.54 -8.16
N TYR A 26 0.46 7.93 -7.10
CA TYR A 26 0.48 6.48 -6.93
C TYR A 26 -0.73 6.03 -6.12
N GLU A 27 -1.56 5.19 -6.72
CA GLU A 27 -2.64 4.49 -6.01
C GLU A 27 -2.06 3.31 -5.21
N ILE A 28 -2.22 3.35 -3.89
CA ILE A 28 -1.65 2.36 -2.97
C ILE A 28 -2.77 1.73 -2.13
N GLN A 29 -3.02 0.45 -2.33
CA GLN A 29 -4.01 -0.34 -1.61
C GLN A 29 -3.53 -0.61 -0.18
N THR A 30 -4.37 -0.36 0.82
CA THR A 30 -3.99 -0.47 2.24
C THR A 30 -5.05 -1.21 3.04
N PRO A 31 -4.69 -1.96 4.11
CA PRO A 31 -5.67 -2.63 5.00
C PRO A 31 -6.71 -1.67 5.56
N ASN A 32 -6.22 -0.50 6.00
CA ASN A 32 -7.02 0.57 6.59
C ASN A 32 -6.38 1.91 6.24
N SER A 33 -6.94 2.58 5.25
CA SER A 33 -6.45 3.87 4.74
C SER A 33 -6.54 4.99 5.77
N TYR A 34 -7.51 4.94 6.70
CA TYR A 34 -7.69 5.95 7.74
C TYR A 34 -6.51 6.03 8.71
N ARG A 35 -5.64 5.01 8.78
CA ARG A 35 -4.37 5.09 9.52
C ARG A 35 -3.45 6.20 9.01
N PHE A 36 -3.59 6.55 7.73
CA PHE A 36 -2.84 7.63 7.09
C PHE A 36 -3.56 8.98 7.14
N GLN A 37 -4.78 9.07 7.70
CA GLN A 37 -5.59 10.31 7.69
C GLN A 37 -4.86 11.51 8.29
N LYS A 38 -4.07 11.31 9.34
CA LYS A 38 -3.26 12.37 9.97
C LYS A 38 -2.20 12.97 9.03
N HIS A 39 -1.87 12.27 7.95
CA HIS A 39 -0.91 12.70 6.94
C HIS A 39 -1.57 13.33 5.72
N LEU A 40 -2.90 13.48 5.69
CA LEU A 40 -3.57 14.11 4.56
C LEU A 40 -3.01 15.52 4.35
N ASP A 41 -2.69 15.84 3.10
CA ASP A 41 -1.99 17.05 2.68
C ASP A 41 -0.54 17.23 3.19
N HIS A 42 0.04 16.21 3.82
CA HIS A 42 1.41 16.21 4.34
C HIS A 42 2.25 15.12 3.68
N GLU A 43 3.57 15.20 3.90
CA GLU A 43 4.51 14.18 3.46
C GLU A 43 4.30 12.88 4.27
N VAL A 44 4.31 11.75 3.56
CA VAL A 44 4.23 10.41 4.11
C VAL A 44 5.23 9.50 3.40
N LEU A 45 5.75 8.50 4.12
CA LEU A 45 6.47 7.37 3.55
C LEU A 45 5.62 6.12 3.77
N ILE A 46 5.32 5.42 2.68
CA ILE A 46 4.55 4.17 2.72
C ILE A 46 5.41 3.05 2.19
N HIS A 47 5.61 1.99 2.97
CA HIS A 47 6.32 0.80 2.53
C HIS A 47 5.44 0.03 1.55
N THR A 48 6.01 -0.39 0.41
CA THR A 48 5.20 -0.96 -0.67
C THR A 48 5.61 -2.36 -1.08
N SER A 49 4.63 -3.14 -1.54
CA SER A 49 4.83 -4.39 -2.26
C SER A 49 4.08 -4.32 -3.59
N LEU A 50 4.80 -4.46 -4.70
CA LEU A 50 4.21 -4.49 -6.05
C LEU A 50 3.89 -5.94 -6.42
N ILE A 51 2.62 -6.22 -6.68
CA ILE A 51 2.16 -7.51 -7.21
C ILE A 51 1.74 -7.30 -8.66
N VAL A 52 2.43 -8.00 -9.56
CA VAL A 52 2.14 -8.01 -10.99
C VAL A 52 1.37 -9.27 -11.34
N ARG A 53 0.22 -9.09 -11.99
CA ARG A 53 -0.62 -10.14 -12.58
C ARG A 53 -0.69 -9.90 -14.09
N GLU A 54 -1.32 -10.82 -14.80
CA GLU A 54 -1.50 -10.72 -16.25
C GLU A 54 -2.35 -9.50 -16.65
N ASP A 55 -3.31 -9.12 -15.80
CA ASP A 55 -4.31 -8.07 -16.06
C ASP A 55 -4.11 -6.80 -15.21
N ALA A 56 -3.19 -6.80 -14.25
CA ALA A 56 -3.07 -5.72 -13.28
C ALA A 56 -1.67 -5.58 -12.66
N GLN A 57 -1.32 -4.35 -12.31
CA GLN A 57 -0.19 -4.02 -11.43
C GLN A 57 -0.74 -3.34 -10.18
N LEU A 58 -0.59 -3.99 -9.03
CA LEU A 58 -1.19 -3.55 -7.77
C LEU A 58 -0.09 -3.21 -6.76
N LEU A 59 -0.14 -1.98 -6.24
CA LEU A 59 0.70 -1.52 -5.14
C LEU A 59 -0.03 -1.70 -3.81
N TYR A 60 0.56 -2.49 -2.92
CA TYR A 60 0.09 -2.68 -1.55
C TYR A 60 0.97 -1.87 -0.60
N GLY A 61 0.37 -1.11 0.32
CA GLY A 61 1.04 -0.18 1.21
C GLY A 61 0.87 -0.50 2.69
N PHE A 62 1.93 -0.25 3.44
CA PHE A 62 2.06 -0.57 4.87
C PHE A 62 2.69 0.60 5.62
N SER A 63 2.30 0.75 6.90
CA SER A 63 2.81 1.83 7.75
C SER A 63 4.21 1.53 8.32
N SER A 64 4.62 0.27 8.32
CA SER A 64 5.94 -0.19 8.73
C SER A 64 6.44 -1.36 7.87
N GLU A 65 7.72 -1.70 7.98
CA GLU A 65 8.30 -2.85 7.29
C GLU A 65 7.79 -4.18 7.86
N GLU A 66 7.54 -4.25 9.18
CA GLU A 66 7.03 -5.45 9.84
C GLU A 66 5.64 -5.84 9.31
N GLU A 67 4.76 -4.86 9.09
CA GLU A 67 3.44 -5.08 8.49
C GLU A 67 3.57 -5.61 7.05
N LYS A 68 4.51 -5.06 6.28
CA LYS A 68 4.81 -5.53 4.92
C LYS A 68 5.33 -6.96 4.93
N ASP A 69 6.23 -7.30 5.84
CA ASP A 69 6.82 -8.64 5.96
C ASP A 69 5.79 -9.68 6.42
N MET A 70 4.88 -9.29 7.31
CA MET A 70 3.73 -10.11 7.69
C MET A 70 2.85 -10.40 6.48
N PHE A 71 2.47 -9.37 5.72
CA PHE A 71 1.69 -9.53 4.48
C PHE A 71 2.39 -10.46 3.47
N LEU A 72 3.69 -10.27 3.24
CA LEU A 72 4.48 -11.10 2.33
C LEU A 72 4.58 -12.55 2.79
N SER A 73 4.56 -12.79 4.11
CA SER A 73 4.53 -14.15 4.66
C SER A 73 3.16 -14.80 4.49
N LEU A 74 2.08 -14.04 4.69
CA LEU A 74 0.71 -14.52 4.53
C LEU A 74 0.40 -14.95 3.09
N ILE A 75 0.79 -14.17 2.09
CA ILE A 75 0.51 -14.50 0.68
C ILE A 75 1.29 -15.74 0.17
N LYS A 76 2.26 -16.25 0.92
CA LYS A 76 2.96 -17.51 0.61
C LYS A 76 2.17 -18.74 1.06
N VAL A 77 1.20 -18.58 1.95
CA VAL A 77 0.36 -19.68 2.43
C VAL A 77 -0.65 -20.03 1.35
N THR A 78 -0.71 -21.31 1.00
CA THR A 78 -1.67 -21.83 0.01
C THR A 78 -3.10 -21.42 0.37
N GLY A 79 -3.79 -20.76 -0.55
CA GLY A 79 -5.16 -20.29 -0.36
C GLY A 79 -5.31 -18.87 0.22
N ILE A 80 -4.21 -18.22 0.64
CA ILE A 80 -4.25 -16.83 1.09
C ILE A 80 -3.80 -15.90 -0.04
N GLY A 81 -4.76 -15.20 -0.64
CA GLY A 81 -4.48 -14.18 -1.66
C GLY A 81 -4.15 -12.80 -1.05
N PRO A 82 -3.60 -11.87 -1.84
CA PRO A 82 -3.27 -10.50 -1.39
C PRO A 82 -4.42 -9.73 -0.75
N LYS A 83 -5.65 -9.85 -1.28
CA LYS A 83 -6.83 -9.20 -0.66
C LYS A 83 -7.15 -9.78 0.72
N SER A 84 -7.05 -11.09 0.87
CA SER A 84 -7.26 -11.75 2.16
C SER A 84 -6.15 -11.40 3.15
N ALA A 85 -4.90 -11.38 2.69
CA ALA A 85 -3.75 -10.98 3.51
C ALA A 85 -3.81 -9.51 3.98
N LEU A 86 -4.43 -8.61 3.19
CA LEU A 86 -4.69 -7.23 3.63
C LEU A 86 -5.74 -7.12 4.74
N ALA A 87 -6.62 -8.10 4.89
CA ALA A 87 -7.72 -8.06 5.86
C ALA A 87 -7.35 -8.69 7.22
N ILE A 88 -6.17 -9.30 7.31
CA ILE A 88 -5.60 -9.92 8.52
C ILE A 88 -4.70 -8.91 9.21
#